data_AF-A0A396IR39-F1
#
_entry.id   AF-A0A396IR39-F1
#
_cell.length_a   1.000
_cell.length_b   1.000
_cell.length_c   1.000
_cell.angle_alpha   90.00
_cell.angle_beta   90.00
_cell.angle_gamma   90.00
#
_symmetry.space_group_name_H-M   'P 1'
#
loop_
_entity.id
_entity.type
_entity.pdbx_description
1 polymer ?
#
loop_
_entity_poly.entity_id
_entity_poly.type
_entity_poly.pdbx_seq_one_letter_code
_entity_poly.pdbx_strand_id
1 'polypeptide(L)'
;MKNMESLEFSKNKFCGEIPQSMSLLTFLGYLNLSYNNFDRKIPIATQLQSFNASSYIGNPKLCGAPLNNCTKEEENPKTATHPQRLKMMTL
;
A
#
# COMPACT_ATOMS: atom_id res chain seq x y z
N MET A 1 -17.89 -5.77 2.63
CA MET A 1 -18.55 -4.74 1.79
C MET A 1 -18.15 -5.00 0.34
N LYS A 2 -18.99 -5.68 -0.45
CA LYS A 2 -18.66 -5.99 -1.86
C LYS A 2 -19.26 -5.01 -2.87
N ASN A 3 -20.31 -4.29 -2.47
CA ASN A 3 -21.10 -3.43 -3.37
C ASN A 3 -20.76 -1.94 -3.20
N MET A 4 -19.50 -1.63 -2.89
CA MET A 4 -19.07 -0.25 -2.71
C MET A 4 -18.79 0.37 -4.08
N GLU A 5 -19.47 1.46 -4.39
CA GLU A 5 -19.36 2.13 -5.69
C GLU A 5 -18.44 3.36 -5.66
N SER A 6 -18.29 3.98 -4.49
CA SER A 6 -17.49 5.19 -4.33
C SER A 6 -16.73 5.17 -3.01
N LEU A 7 -15.45 5.55 -3.06
CA LEU A 7 -14.58 5.68 -1.90
C LEU A 7 -13.78 6.98 -2.01
N GLU A 8 -14.10 7.92 -1.13
CA GLU A 8 -13.46 9.23 -1.00
C GLU A 8 -12.79 9.33 0.36
N PHE A 9 -11.46 9.21 0.40
CA PHE A 9 -10.64 9.34 1.60
C PHE A 9 -9.51 10.35 1.44
N SER A 10 -9.58 11.24 0.45
CA SER A 10 -8.52 12.21 0.23
C SER A 10 -8.34 13.17 1.41
N LYS A 11 -7.13 13.73 1.54
CA LYS A 11 -6.78 14.75 2.55
C LYS A 11 -6.96 14.27 3.99
N ASN A 12 -6.62 13.01 4.25
CA ASN A 12 -6.59 12.42 5.57
C ASN A 12 -5.15 12.09 5.99
N LYS A 13 -4.99 11.37 7.09
CA LYS A 13 -3.68 10.94 7.64
C LYS A 13 -3.55 9.42 7.63
N PHE A 14 -4.22 8.72 6.72
CA PHE A 14 -4.11 7.26 6.63
C PHE A 14 -2.69 6.87 6.23
N CYS A 15 -2.14 5.84 6.85
CA CYS A 15 -0.76 5.40 6.66
C CYS A 15 -0.66 3.89 6.49
N GLY A 16 0.51 3.43 6.03
CA GLY A 16 0.76 2.03 5.69
C GLY A 16 0.28 1.66 4.29
N GLU A 17 0.09 0.38 4.06
CA GLU A 17 -0.30 -0.14 2.75
C GLU A 17 -1.79 0.06 2.44
N ILE A 18 -2.12 0.19 1.15
CA ILE A 18 -3.48 -0.03 0.68
C ILE A 18 -3.80 -1.53 0.86
N PRO A 19 -4.84 -1.92 1.62
CA PRO A 19 -5.12 -3.32 1.91
C PRO A 19 -5.40 -4.13 0.64
N GLN A 20 -4.82 -5.33 0.53
CA GLN A 20 -5.08 -6.25 -0.59
C GLN A 20 -6.57 -6.56 -0.77
N SER A 21 -7.36 -6.51 0.31
CA SER A 21 -8.82 -6.71 0.29
C SER A 21 -9.57 -5.65 -0.53
N MET A 22 -8.99 -4.47 -0.78
CA MET A 22 -9.58 -3.48 -1.69
C MET A 22 -9.65 -3.98 -3.14
N SER A 23 -8.84 -4.98 -3.49
CA SER A 23 -8.91 -5.68 -4.78
C SER A 23 -10.23 -6.42 -4.99
N LEU A 24 -10.99 -6.67 -3.93
CA LEU A 24 -12.29 -7.36 -3.96
C LEU A 24 -13.47 -6.40 -4.17
N LEU A 25 -13.23 -5.09 -4.21
CA LEU A 25 -14.25 -4.07 -4.45
C LEU A 25 -14.54 -3.99 -5.96
N THR A 26 -15.31 -4.93 -6.49
CA THR A 26 -15.54 -5.06 -7.94
C THR A 26 -16.55 -4.07 -8.53
N PHE A 27 -17.22 -3.29 -7.68
CA PHE A 27 -18.21 -2.29 -8.11
C PHE A 27 -17.69 -0.85 -7.97
N LEU A 28 -16.42 -0.67 -7.58
CA LEU A 28 -15.88 0.65 -7.29
C LEU A 28 -15.73 1.45 -8.59
N GLY A 29 -16.59 2.45 -8.77
CA GLY A 29 -16.59 3.37 -9.90
C GLY A 29 -15.88 4.70 -9.60
N TYR A 30 -15.73 5.06 -8.33
CA TYR A 30 -14.99 6.24 -7.89
C TYR A 30 -14.01 5.92 -6.77
N LEU A 31 -12.79 6.40 -6.91
CA LEU A 31 -11.73 6.27 -5.91
C LEU A 31 -10.93 7.57 -5.82
N ASN A 32 -10.74 8.04 -4.58
CA ASN A 32 -9.79 9.09 -4.28
C ASN A 32 -9.11 8.85 -2.93
N LEU A 33 -7.83 8.50 -2.97
CA LEU A 33 -6.94 8.28 -1.83
C LEU A 33 -5.87 9.38 -1.73
N SER A 34 -6.00 10.45 -2.52
CA SER A 34 -4.96 11.47 -2.64
C SER A 34 -4.69 12.20 -1.33
N TYR A 35 -3.47 12.71 -1.16
CA TYR A 35 -3.05 13.47 0.01
C TYR A 35 -3.26 12.71 1.33
N ASN A 36 -2.66 11.51 1.42
CA ASN A 36 -2.55 10.70 2.62
C ASN A 36 -1.07 10.32 2.85
N ASN A 37 -0.81 9.35 3.72
CA ASN A 37 0.50 8.78 4.01
C ASN A 37 0.59 7.30 3.62
N PHE A 38 -0.17 6.85 2.60
CA PHE A 38 -0.05 5.48 2.10
C PHE A 38 1.35 5.23 1.53
N ASP A 39 1.82 4.00 1.66
CA ASP A 39 3.15 3.58 1.24
C ASP A 39 3.15 2.26 0.46
N ARG A 40 4.33 1.90 -0.05
CA ARG A 40 4.61 0.69 -0.84
C ARG A 40 3.79 0.64 -2.13
N LYS A 41 3.54 -0.57 -2.62
CA LYS A 41 2.96 -0.82 -3.94
C LYS A 41 1.44 -0.81 -3.88
N ILE A 42 0.80 -0.14 -4.83
CA ILE A 42 -0.65 -0.26 -5.05
C ILE A 42 -0.97 -1.74 -5.37
N PRO A 43 -1.89 -2.40 -4.63
CA PRO A 43 -2.33 -3.76 -4.90
C PRO A 43 -2.72 -3.98 -6.36
N ILE A 44 -2.18 -5.02 -6.99
CA ILE A 44 -2.56 -5.39 -8.35
C ILE A 44 -3.95 -6.05 -8.31
N ALA A 45 -4.90 -5.46 -9.03
CA ALA A 45 -6.29 -5.85 -9.08
C ALA A 45 -6.93 -5.42 -10.41
N THR A 46 -8.15 -5.84 -10.67
CA THR A 46 -8.87 -5.48 -11.91
C THR A 46 -9.21 -3.99 -11.98
N GLN A 47 -9.54 -3.33 -10.86
CA GLN A 47 -10.02 -1.94 -10.87
C GLN A 47 -9.01 -0.91 -10.37
N LEU A 48 -8.15 -1.23 -9.39
CA LEU A 48 -7.27 -0.22 -8.79
C LEU A 48 -6.31 0.42 -9.82
N GLN A 49 -5.81 -0.36 -10.78
CA GLN A 49 -4.95 0.15 -11.85
C GLN A 49 -5.72 0.95 -12.93
N SER A 50 -7.06 0.90 -12.94
CA SER A 50 -7.89 1.60 -13.93
C SER A 50 -8.19 3.06 -13.56
N PHE A 51 -8.01 3.44 -12.29
CA PHE A 51 -8.21 4.82 -11.85
C PHE A 51 -7.06 5.73 -12.30
N ASN A 52 -7.32 7.04 -12.36
CA ASN A 52 -6.30 8.02 -12.72
C ASN A 52 -5.22 8.11 -11.63
N ALA A 53 -3.99 8.46 -12.02
CA ALA A 53 -2.90 8.76 -11.07
C ALA A 53 -3.30 9.81 -10.02
N SER A 54 -4.18 10.77 -10.37
CA SER A 54 -4.72 11.78 -9.45
C SER A 54 -5.46 11.19 -8.24
N SER A 55 -6.01 9.99 -8.34
CA SER A 55 -6.60 9.27 -7.20
C SER A 55 -5.57 8.90 -6.14
N TYR A 56 -4.28 8.96 -6.44
CA TYR A 56 -3.19 8.47 -5.59
C TYR A 56 -2.12 9.52 -5.27
N ILE A 57 -2.15 10.70 -5.90
CA ILE A 57 -1.13 11.77 -5.69
C ILE A 57 -1.06 12.21 -4.22
N GLY A 58 0.07 12.79 -3.83
CA GLY A 58 0.26 13.29 -2.47
C GLY A 58 0.46 12.17 -1.43
N ASN A 59 0.77 10.94 -1.86
CA ASN A 59 1.25 9.84 -1.03
C ASN A 59 2.74 9.56 -1.36
N PRO A 60 3.71 10.18 -0.67
CA PRO A 60 5.11 10.24 -1.15
C PRO A 60 5.82 8.90 -1.29
N LYS A 61 5.40 7.89 -0.54
CA LYS A 61 6.01 6.54 -0.51
C LYS A 61 5.21 5.51 -1.30
N LEU A 62 4.11 5.91 -1.94
CA LEU A 62 3.25 5.03 -2.72
C LEU A 62 3.77 4.93 -4.16
N CYS A 63 3.76 3.72 -4.72
CA CYS A 63 4.28 3.45 -6.06
C CYS A 63 3.52 2.30 -6.76
N GLY A 64 3.81 2.08 -8.04
CA GLY A 64 3.12 1.12 -8.90
C GLY A 64 1.96 1.74 -9.68
N ALA A 65 1.53 1.08 -10.76
CA ALA A 65 0.48 1.60 -11.65
C ALA A 65 -0.79 1.98 -10.86
N PRO A 66 -1.41 3.15 -11.14
CA PRO A 66 -1.14 4.06 -12.26
C PRO A 66 -0.02 5.09 -12.03
N LEU A 67 0.68 5.06 -10.90
CA LEU A 67 1.86 5.88 -10.64
C LEU A 67 3.10 5.29 -11.33
N ASN A 68 4.25 5.90 -11.04
CA ASN A 68 5.55 5.37 -11.47
C ASN A 68 5.81 3.98 -10.85
N ASN A 69 6.57 3.15 -11.56
CA ASN A 69 7.02 1.87 -11.02
C ASN A 69 7.81 2.07 -9.73
N CYS A 70 7.62 1.17 -8.78
CA CYS A 70 8.45 1.13 -7.59
C CYS A 70 9.90 0.89 -8.00
N THR A 71 10.78 1.84 -7.69
CA THR A 71 12.21 1.56 -7.68
C THR A 71 12.46 0.50 -6.62
N LYS A 72 13.29 -0.49 -6.93
CA LYS A 72 13.84 -1.35 -5.88
C LYS A 72 14.76 -0.46 -5.05
N GLU A 73 14.20 0.26 -4.08
CA GLU A 73 15.01 0.69 -2.96
C GLU A 73 15.52 -0.59 -2.32
N GLU A 74 16.83 -0.77 -2.32
CA GLU A 74 17.47 -1.94 -1.75
C GLU A 74 16.91 -2.17 -0.35
N GLU A 75 16.25 -3.31 -0.16
CA GLU A 75 16.17 -3.94 1.14
C GLU A 75 17.63 -4.14 1.58
N ASN A 76 18.21 -3.16 2.26
CA ASN A 76 19.48 -3.36 2.93
C ASN A 76 19.20 -4.40 4.03
N PRO A 77 19.74 -5.62 3.99
CA PRO A 77 19.35 -6.71 4.89
C PRO A 77 19.80 -6.52 6.35
N LYS A 78 20.07 -5.30 6.80
CA LYS A 78 20.73 -5.00 8.09
C LYS A 78 19.80 -4.52 9.20
N THR A 79 18.54 -4.90 9.19
CA THR A 79 17.70 -4.92 10.40
C THR A 79 16.80 -6.14 10.47
N ALA A 80 17.29 -7.30 10.04
CA ALA A 80 16.89 -8.55 10.66
C ALA A 80 17.67 -8.68 11.97
N THR A 81 17.17 -8.06 13.05
CA THR A 81 17.52 -8.49 14.40
C THR A 81 16.91 -9.88 14.57
N HIS A 82 17.65 -10.87 14.09
CA HIS A 82 17.48 -12.26 14.46
C HIS A 82 17.71 -12.31 15.98
N PRO A 83 16.74 -12.73 16.81
CA PRO A 83 17.07 -13.10 18.17
C PRO A 83 18.00 -14.31 18.04
N GLN A 84 19.29 -14.05 18.23
CA GLN A 84 20.28 -15.10 18.37
C GLN A 84 19.77 -16.05 19.44
N ARG A 85 19.57 -17.29 19.00
CA ARG A 85 19.49 -18.49 19.80
C ARG A 85 20.43 -18.38 21.00
N LEU A 86 19.90 -18.01 22.17
CA LEU A 86 20.62 -18.13 23.43
C LEU A 86 20.62 -19.62 23.78
N LYS A 87 21.60 -20.36 23.26
CA LYS A 87 22.09 -21.56 23.92
C LYS A 87 23.20 -21.11 24.86
N MET A 88 22.89 -21.01 26.15
CA MET A 88 23.85 -21.29 27.21
C MET A 88 23.16 -22.15 28.26
N MET A 89 23.79 -23.30 28.51
CA MET A 89 23.45 -24.32 29.49
C MET A 89 23.95 -23.91 30.89
N THR A 90 23.37 -24.57 31.91
CA THR A 90 23.94 -24.84 33.26
C THR A 90 23.76 -23.70 34.28
N LEU A 91 23.32 -23.91 35.52
CA LEU A 91 23.22 -25.11 36.39
C LEU A 91 21.77 -25.57 36.62
#